data_AF-A0A4U6CR40-F1
#
_entry.id   AF-A0A4U6CR40-F1
#
_cell.length_a   1.000
_cell.length_b   1.000
_cell.length_c   1.000
_cell.angle_alpha   90.00
_cell.angle_beta   90.00
_cell.angle_gamma   90.00
#
_symmetry.space_group_name_H-M   'P 1'
#
loop_
_entity.id
_entity.type
_entity.pdbx_description
1 polymer ?
#
loop_
_entity_poly.entity_id
_entity_poly.type
_entity_poly.pdbx_seq_one_letter_code
_entity_poly.pdbx_strand_id
1 'polypeptide(L)'
;MIQKTVLRASLFIAGTFFMGSIGKAPDEVSGLSVPEGFTIESAIASDSISYPMFASFDGKGRLFVFESTEPNIMGTVKMLANPSYHIRLLEDVDGDGKFEKNQIFARNIPFPKGGVFYQGSLYVT
;
A
#
# COMPACT_ATOMS: atom_id res chain seq x y z
N MET A 1 52.46 -34.90 -19.58
CA MET A 1 51.68 -34.24 -20.65
C MET A 1 51.12 -32.96 -20.05
N ILE A 2 51.70 -31.81 -20.40
CA ILE A 2 51.48 -30.51 -19.76
C ILE A 2 50.38 -29.80 -20.55
N GLN A 3 49.20 -29.57 -19.94
CA GLN A 3 48.15 -28.75 -20.53
C GLN A 3 48.29 -27.32 -20.00
N LYS A 4 48.68 -26.41 -20.90
CA LYS A 4 48.66 -24.96 -20.69
C LYS A 4 47.29 -24.40 -21.10
N THR A 5 46.97 -23.24 -20.52
CA THR A 5 46.03 -22.19 -21.03
C THR A 5 44.55 -22.49 -20.78
N VAL A 6 43.67 -21.56 -20.38
CA VAL A 6 43.65 -20.09 -20.48
C VAL A 6 42.83 -19.52 -19.31
N LEU A 7 43.35 -18.50 -18.61
CA LEU A 7 42.60 -17.74 -17.61
C LEU A 7 41.70 -16.73 -18.33
N ARG A 8 40.36 -16.87 -18.22
CA ARG A 8 39.40 -15.87 -18.72
C ARG A 8 39.09 -14.87 -17.60
N ALA A 9 39.75 -13.71 -17.63
CA ALA A 9 39.33 -12.57 -16.83
C ALA A 9 38.12 -11.91 -17.50
N SER A 10 36.94 -12.03 -16.87
CA SER A 10 35.74 -11.30 -17.30
C SER A 10 35.67 -10.01 -16.49
N LEU A 11 35.88 -8.87 -17.15
CA LEU A 11 35.73 -7.55 -16.56
C LEU A 11 34.23 -7.20 -16.57
N PHE A 12 33.53 -7.40 -15.43
CA PHE A 12 32.18 -6.90 -15.26
C PHE A 12 32.25 -5.40 -14.97
N ILE A 13 31.95 -4.57 -15.96
CA ILE A 13 31.65 -3.16 -15.73
C ILE A 13 30.27 -3.10 -15.10
N ALA A 14 30.24 -2.96 -13.77
CA ALA A 14 29.05 -2.59 -13.03
C ALA A 14 28.72 -1.13 -13.35
N GLY A 15 27.96 -0.92 -14.42
CA GLY A 15 27.36 0.37 -14.72
C GLY A 15 26.20 0.62 -13.75
N THR A 16 26.46 1.33 -12.66
CA THR A 16 25.41 1.91 -11.81
C THR A 16 24.72 3.02 -12.61
N PHE A 17 23.65 2.67 -13.31
CA PHE A 17 22.68 3.65 -13.78
C PHE A 17 21.89 4.15 -12.57
N PHE A 18 22.36 5.25 -11.96
CA PHE A 18 21.48 6.07 -11.13
C PHE A 18 20.53 6.81 -12.07
N MET A 19 19.45 6.15 -12.45
CA MET A 19 18.27 6.84 -12.98
C MET A 19 17.68 7.60 -11.79
N GLY A 20 18.09 8.85 -11.62
CA GLY A 20 17.47 9.76 -10.68
C GLY A 20 16.00 9.91 -11.07
N SER A 21 15.13 9.14 -10.42
CA SER A 21 13.71 9.44 -10.43
C SER A 21 13.58 10.82 -9.80
N ILE A 22 13.17 11.81 -10.58
CA ILE A 22 12.66 13.06 -10.04
C ILE A 22 11.34 12.66 -9.36
N GLY A 23 11.46 12.19 -8.12
CA GLY A 23 10.32 11.88 -7.29
C GLY A 23 9.47 13.13 -7.20
N LYS A 24 8.21 13.02 -7.64
CA LYS A 24 7.14 13.93 -7.26
C LYS A 24 7.31 14.20 -5.76
N ALA A 25 7.34 15.48 -5.35
CA ALA A 25 7.51 15.84 -3.94
C ALA A 25 6.54 15.01 -3.10
N PRO A 26 6.99 14.42 -1.97
CA PRO A 26 6.11 13.66 -1.10
C PRO A 26 4.89 14.52 -0.79
N ASP A 27 3.68 13.94 -0.87
CA ASP A 27 2.44 14.63 -0.54
C ASP A 27 2.65 15.36 0.80
N GLU A 28 2.72 16.70 0.72
CA GLU A 28 3.18 17.51 1.85
C GLU A 28 2.17 17.38 2.98
N VAL A 29 2.65 16.87 4.12
CA VAL A 29 1.92 16.82 5.39
C VAL A 29 1.85 18.22 6.03
N SER A 30 1.56 19.23 5.20
CA SER A 30 1.58 20.63 5.60
C SER A 30 0.50 20.90 6.65
N GLY A 31 0.87 21.65 7.70
CA GLY A 31 -0.06 22.05 8.75
C GLY A 31 -0.37 20.99 9.81
N LEU A 32 0.18 19.78 9.74
CA LEU A 32 0.12 18.82 10.86
C LEU A 32 1.33 19.00 11.78
N SER A 33 1.09 18.91 13.08
CA SER A 33 2.12 18.93 14.11
C SER A 33 1.99 17.70 15.01
N VAL A 34 3.13 17.20 15.48
CA VAL A 34 3.21 16.06 16.38
C VAL A 34 4.12 16.42 17.58
N PRO A 35 3.97 15.75 18.73
CA PRO A 35 4.85 15.97 19.88
C PRO A 35 6.32 15.70 19.57
N GLU A 36 7.22 16.23 20.40
CA GLU A 36 8.66 15.95 20.31
C GLU A 36 8.93 14.43 20.37
N GLY A 37 9.84 13.95 19.52
CA GLY A 37 10.17 12.54 19.37
C GLY A 37 9.26 11.76 18.41
N PHE A 38 8.27 12.40 17.78
CA PHE A 38 7.43 11.81 16.75
C PHE A 38 7.66 12.44 15.38
N THR A 39 7.44 11.64 14.33
CA THR A 39 7.38 12.10 12.94
C THR A 39 6.03 11.75 12.33
N ILE A 40 5.66 12.49 11.29
CA ILE A 40 4.49 12.18 10.46
C ILE A 40 4.93 12.18 9.01
N GLU A 41 4.55 11.11 8.31
CA GLU A 41 4.96 10.86 6.93
C GLU A 41 3.77 10.32 6.14
N SER A 42 3.77 10.56 4.83
CA SER A 42 2.80 9.93 3.93
C SER A 42 3.20 8.48 3.69
N ALA A 43 2.32 7.54 4.07
CA ALA A 43 2.54 6.11 3.87
C ALA A 43 2.20 5.64 2.45
N ILE A 44 1.39 6.40 1.71
CA ILE A 44 0.99 6.09 0.33
C ILE A 44 0.59 7.38 -0.39
N ALA A 45 0.89 7.46 -1.69
CA ALA A 45 0.46 8.60 -2.51
C ALA A 45 -1.07 8.70 -2.56
N SER A 46 -1.59 9.92 -2.41
CA SER A 46 -3.03 10.22 -2.39
C SER A 46 -3.76 9.79 -3.67
N ASP A 47 -3.06 9.75 -4.81
CA ASP A 47 -3.59 9.29 -6.10
C ASP A 47 -3.66 7.76 -6.23
N SER A 48 -3.06 7.01 -5.30
CA SER A 48 -3.03 5.54 -5.30
C SER A 48 -4.16 4.92 -4.47
N ILE A 49 -4.96 5.74 -3.80
CA ILE A 49 -6.13 5.35 -3.01
C ILE A 49 -7.32 6.26 -3.33
N SER A 50 -8.53 5.85 -2.97
CA SER A 50 -9.78 6.52 -3.30
C SER A 50 -10.27 7.40 -2.14
N TYR A 51 -10.82 6.77 -1.10
CA TYR A 51 -11.34 7.46 0.06
C TYR A 51 -11.22 6.54 1.29
N PRO A 52 -10.05 6.51 1.95
CA PRO A 52 -9.82 5.62 3.10
C PRO A 52 -10.69 6.05 4.29
N MET A 53 -11.44 5.11 4.86
CA MET A 53 -12.32 5.35 6.01
C MET A 53 -11.85 4.62 7.27
N PHE A 54 -11.41 3.38 7.09
CA PHE A 54 -10.87 2.54 8.16
C PHE A 54 -9.64 1.80 7.65
N ALA A 55 -8.82 1.28 8.55
CA ALA A 55 -7.73 0.39 8.20
C ALA A 55 -7.44 -0.64 9.29
N SER A 56 -6.92 -1.81 8.92
CA SER A 56 -6.51 -2.86 9.86
C SER A 56 -5.26 -3.56 9.35
N PHE A 57 -4.23 -3.69 10.20
CA PHE A 57 -3.05 -4.48 9.88
C PHE A 57 -3.34 -5.97 10.06
N ASP A 58 -2.71 -6.80 9.22
CA ASP A 58 -2.54 -8.21 9.54
C ASP A 58 -1.24 -8.51 10.30
N GLY A 59 -1.07 -9.77 10.68
CA GLY A 59 0.15 -10.23 11.37
C GLY A 59 1.42 -10.24 10.51
N LYS A 60 1.36 -9.79 9.25
CA LYS A 60 2.51 -9.67 8.34
C LYS A 60 2.86 -8.22 8.02
N GLY A 61 2.16 -7.24 8.62
CA GLY A 61 2.38 -5.82 8.36
C GLY A 61 1.67 -5.28 7.11
N ARG A 62 0.83 -6.08 6.44
CA ARG A 62 0.02 -5.58 5.32
C ARG A 62 -1.19 -4.82 5.86
N LEU A 63 -1.57 -3.73 5.19
CA LEU A 63 -2.65 -2.86 5.64
C LEU A 63 -3.90 -3.06 4.77
N PHE A 64 -5.00 -3.50 5.40
CA PHE A 64 -6.31 -3.56 4.77
C PHE A 64 -7.00 -2.22 4.93
N VAL A 65 -7.24 -1.51 3.85
CA VAL A 65 -7.87 -0.19 3.82
C VAL A 65 -9.30 -0.31 3.30
N PHE A 66 -10.25 0.23 4.04
CA PHE A 66 -11.67 0.19 3.73
C PHE A 66 -12.05 1.51 3.05
N GLU A 67 -12.43 1.44 1.78
CA GLU A 67 -12.54 2.63 0.94
C GLU A 67 -13.96 2.89 0.46
N SER A 68 -14.36 4.17 0.49
CA SER A 68 -15.52 4.62 -0.25
C SER A 68 -15.17 4.80 -1.73
N THR A 69 -16.15 4.54 -2.59
CA THR A 69 -16.04 4.81 -4.03
C THR A 69 -16.67 6.15 -4.41
N GLU A 70 -17.73 6.55 -3.72
CA GLU A 70 -18.52 7.75 -4.00
C GLU A 70 -19.18 8.26 -2.70
N PRO A 71 -19.70 9.51 -2.66
CA PRO A 71 -20.55 9.96 -1.56
C PRO A 71 -21.74 9.01 -1.37
N ASN A 72 -21.97 8.57 -0.13
CA ASN A 72 -23.08 7.66 0.16
C ASN A 72 -24.42 8.41 0.12
N ILE A 73 -25.00 8.51 -1.07
CA ILE A 73 -26.35 9.05 -1.29
C ILE A 73 -27.43 7.94 -1.26
N MET A 74 -27.03 6.69 -1.04
CA MET A 74 -27.90 5.52 -1.14
C MET A 74 -28.46 5.14 0.24
N GLY A 75 -29.78 4.96 0.33
CA GLY A 75 -30.39 4.32 1.49
C GLY A 75 -29.98 2.84 1.60
N THR A 76 -30.12 2.26 2.79
CA THR A 76 -29.69 0.89 3.13
C THR A 76 -30.12 -0.16 2.11
N VAL A 77 -31.39 -0.16 1.68
CA VAL A 77 -31.92 -1.15 0.73
C VAL A 77 -31.19 -1.11 -0.61
N LYS A 78 -30.97 0.10 -1.15
CA LYS A 78 -30.33 0.27 -2.46
C LYS A 78 -28.85 -0.12 -2.40
N MET A 79 -28.18 0.19 -1.29
CA MET A 79 -26.77 -0.17 -1.07
C MET A 79 -26.58 -1.68 -0.93
N LEU A 80 -27.50 -2.37 -0.26
CA LEU A 80 -27.46 -3.84 -0.16
C LEU A 80 -27.72 -4.50 -1.52
N ALA A 81 -28.57 -3.91 -2.36
CA ALA A 81 -28.87 -4.42 -3.70
C ALA A 81 -27.74 -4.15 -4.71
N ASN A 82 -27.02 -3.03 -4.57
CA ASN A 82 -25.93 -2.65 -5.46
C ASN A 82 -24.73 -2.11 -4.65
N PRO A 83 -23.97 -2.99 -3.98
CA PRO A 83 -22.83 -2.60 -3.17
C PRO A 83 -21.69 -2.10 -4.05
N SER A 84 -21.08 -0.98 -3.67
CA SER A 84 -19.99 -0.35 -4.44
C SER A 84 -18.67 -0.24 -3.68
N TYR A 85 -18.67 -0.46 -2.36
CA TYR A 85 -17.47 -0.31 -1.54
C TYR A 85 -16.45 -1.42 -1.83
N HIS A 86 -15.20 -1.15 -1.45
CA HIS A 86 -14.12 -2.12 -1.56
C HIS A 86 -13.15 -2.05 -0.40
N ILE A 87 -12.40 -3.12 -0.24
CA ILE A 87 -11.25 -3.21 0.65
C ILE A 87 -10.02 -3.37 -0.24
N ARG A 88 -9.02 -2.51 -0.04
CA ARG A 88 -7.71 -2.60 -0.67
C ARG A 88 -6.72 -3.20 0.31
N LEU A 89 -5.80 -4.00 -0.20
CA LEU A 89 -4.63 -4.48 0.52
C LEU A 89 -3.43 -3.68 0.08
N LEU A 90 -2.71 -3.09 1.03
CA LEU A 90 -1.45 -2.40 0.84
C LEU A 90 -0.31 -3.25 1.41
N GLU A 91 0.81 -3.30 0.68
CA GLU A 91 2.00 -4.03 1.09
C GLU A 91 3.24 -3.14 0.98
N ASP A 92 3.97 -3.04 2.08
CA ASP A 92 5.29 -2.43 2.19
C ASP A 92 6.32 -3.53 1.83
N VAL A 93 7.07 -3.30 0.75
CA VAL A 93 7.97 -4.29 0.16
C VAL A 93 9.38 -4.18 0.72
N ASP A 94 9.80 -2.99 1.13
CA ASP A 94 11.18 -2.72 1.57
C ASP A 94 11.31 -2.42 3.07
N GLY A 95 10.19 -2.35 3.79
CA GLY A 95 10.11 -2.18 5.24
C GLY A 95 10.33 -0.75 5.70
N ASP A 96 10.23 0.25 4.82
CA ASP A 96 10.44 1.66 5.15
C ASP A 96 9.18 2.36 5.72
N GLY A 97 8.05 1.65 5.79
CA GLY A 97 6.77 2.17 6.25
C GLY A 97 5.90 2.80 5.16
N LYS A 98 6.37 2.82 3.90
CA LYS A 98 5.57 3.19 2.73
C LYS A 98 5.05 1.93 2.03
N PHE A 99 3.93 2.09 1.35
CA PHE A 99 3.26 0.99 0.66
C PHE A 99 3.45 1.11 -0.86
N GLU A 100 4.29 0.25 -1.45
CA GLU A 100 4.60 0.27 -2.90
C GLU A 100 3.55 -0.51 -3.68
N LYS A 101 2.98 -1.55 -3.07
CA LYS A 101 2.00 -2.43 -3.71
C LYS A 101 0.63 -2.20 -3.15
N ASN A 102 -0.33 -2.18 -4.06
CA ASN A 102 -1.72 -2.14 -3.68
C ASN A 102 -2.59 -2.94 -4.66
N GLN A 103 -3.63 -3.58 -4.12
CA GLN A 103 -4.61 -4.33 -4.91
C GLN A 103 -5.97 -4.34 -4.23
N ILE A 104 -7.04 -4.47 -5.01
CA ILE A 104 -8.37 -4.69 -4.45
C ILE A 104 -8.44 -6.10 -3.87
N PHE A 105 -8.64 -6.19 -2.55
CA PHE A 105 -8.79 -7.44 -1.82
C PHE A 105 -10.23 -7.97 -1.88
N ALA A 106 -11.21 -7.09 -1.68
CA ALA A 106 -12.63 -7.39 -1.80
C ALA A 106 -13.33 -6.23 -2.49
N ARG A 107 -14.28 -6.53 -3.38
CA ARG A 107 -15.05 -5.54 -4.16
C ARG A 107 -16.54 -5.81 -3.99
N ASN A 108 -17.36 -4.79 -4.25
CA ASN A 108 -18.82 -4.88 -4.27
C ASN A 108 -19.34 -5.37 -2.92
N ILE A 109 -18.80 -4.79 -1.85
CA ILE A 109 -19.28 -5.04 -0.48
C ILE A 109 -20.20 -3.90 -0.03
N PRO A 110 -21.17 -4.16 0.87
CA PRO A 110 -21.90 -3.11 1.56
C PRO A 110 -20.95 -2.19 2.34
N PHE A 111 -21.44 -1.05 2.81
CA PHE A 111 -20.64 -0.09 3.57
C PHE A 111 -19.91 -0.76 4.76
N PRO A 112 -18.57 -0.88 4.71
CA PRO A 112 -17.82 -1.48 5.78
C PRO A 112 -17.51 -0.45 6.85
N LYS A 113 -17.93 -0.74 8.08
CA LYS A 113 -17.79 0.11 9.27
C LYS A 113 -16.52 -0.19 10.07
N GLY A 114 -15.56 -0.87 9.43
CA GLY A 114 -14.31 -1.28 10.02
C GLY A 114 -14.10 -2.79 9.96
N GLY A 115 -12.98 -3.24 10.49
CA GLY A 115 -12.67 -4.64 10.59
C GLY A 115 -11.42 -4.93 11.39
N VAL A 116 -11.22 -6.21 11.69
CA VAL A 116 -10.06 -6.73 12.43
C VAL A 116 -9.53 -7.97 11.74
N PHE A 117 -8.21 -8.03 11.59
CA PHE A 117 -7.56 -9.25 11.15
C PHE A 117 -7.36 -10.19 12.35
N TYR A 118 -7.84 -11.43 12.23
CA TYR A 118 -7.69 -12.44 13.27
C TYR A 118 -7.54 -13.83 12.64
N GLN A 119 -6.49 -14.55 13.06
CA GLN A 119 -6.21 -15.94 12.67
C GLN A 119 -6.35 -16.22 11.16
N GLY A 120 -5.73 -15.38 10.32
CA GLY A 120 -5.72 -15.58 8.87
C GLY A 120 -6.94 -15.03 8.12
N SER A 121 -7.88 -14.41 8.83
CA SER A 121 -9.11 -13.89 8.27
C SER A 121 -9.32 -12.42 8.63
N LEU A 122 -9.85 -11.64 7.68
CA LEU A 122 -10.36 -10.30 7.94
C LEU A 122 -11.85 -10.38 8.28
N TYR A 123 -12.23 -9.93 9.48
CA TYR A 123 -13.62 -9.79 9.90
C TYR A 123 -14.07 -8.36 9.67
N VAL A 124 -15.23 -8.19 9.03
CA VAL A 124 -15.75 -6.89 8.58
C VAL A 124 -17.20 -6.74 9.01
N THR A 125 -17.59 -5.54 9.44
CA THR A 125 -18.97 -5.21 9.89
C THR A 125 -19.59 -4.12 9.02
#